data_AF-A0ABC9Z737-F1
#
_entry.id   AF-A0ABC9Z737-F1
#
_cell.length_a   1.000
_cell.length_b   1.000
_cell.length_c   1.000
_cell.angle_alpha   90.00
_cell.angle_beta   90.00
_cell.angle_gamma   90.00
#
_symmetry.space_group_name_H-M   'P 1'
#
loop_
_entity.id
_entity.type
_entity.pdbx_description
1 polymer ?
#
loop_
_entity_poly.entity_id
_entity_poly.type
_entity_poly.pdbx_seq_one_letter_code
_entity_poly.pdbx_strand_id
1 'polypeptide(L)'
;MFATTSYAKSSISEICSVAGLSRRQFYEEFSDREDLLEAVYDDAHDAARIAVQDAMADAEEASVREIVENGLAAYIAATVSDIRRAKVVYLEVLGVSPRFEQHLLEVRNEWAQIIVSAVARRTDVHPPACGWDVAMAAFTGALNSAVHEWSTGTPRPPVESLTAMLSMLLFALLAPVPPV
;
A
#
# COMPACT_ATOMS: atom_id res chain seq x y z
N MET A 1 5.43 2.32 -17.82
CA MET A 1 5.88 3.69 -18.13
C MET A 1 6.25 4.46 -16.87
N PHE A 2 5.33 4.68 -15.92
CA PHE A 2 5.64 5.40 -14.68
C PHE A 2 6.81 4.78 -13.91
N ALA A 3 6.81 3.47 -13.66
CA ALA A 3 7.93 2.82 -12.95
C ALA A 3 9.30 2.85 -13.65
N THR A 4 9.33 3.02 -14.97
CA THR A 4 10.55 2.91 -15.79
C THR A 4 11.13 4.27 -16.15
N THR A 5 10.27 5.24 -16.43
CA THR A 5 10.64 6.58 -16.89
C THR A 5 10.42 7.64 -15.80
N SER A 6 9.73 7.28 -14.71
CA SER A 6 9.07 8.14 -13.73
C SER A 6 7.77 8.76 -14.23
N TYR A 7 6.84 9.04 -13.29
CA TYR A 7 5.64 9.82 -13.56
C TYR A 7 6.07 11.15 -14.18
N ALA A 8 6.90 11.93 -13.49
CA ALA A 8 7.32 13.27 -13.90
C ALA A 8 7.80 13.36 -15.36
N LYS A 9 8.61 12.40 -15.83
CA LYS A 9 9.21 12.45 -17.18
C LYS A 9 8.40 11.74 -18.28
N SER A 10 7.33 11.02 -17.93
CA SER A 10 6.51 10.31 -18.92
C SER A 10 5.53 11.24 -19.63
N SER A 11 5.20 10.99 -20.90
CA SER A 11 4.18 11.77 -21.61
C SER A 11 3.02 10.90 -22.09
N ILE A 12 1.83 11.51 -22.27
CA ILE A 12 0.66 10.83 -22.85
C ILE A 12 1.01 10.25 -24.23
N SER A 13 1.83 10.96 -25.02
CA SER A 13 2.28 10.50 -26.33
C SER A 13 3.09 9.20 -26.23
N GLU A 14 4.04 9.12 -25.30
CA GLU A 14 4.84 7.91 -25.09
C GLU A 14 4.00 6.76 -24.53
N ILE A 15 3.09 7.06 -23.60
CA ILE A 15 2.15 6.07 -23.03
C ILE A 15 1.29 5.47 -24.15
N CYS A 16 0.69 6.31 -24.99
CA CYS A 16 -0.10 5.88 -26.14
C CYS A 16 0.71 5.02 -27.11
N SER A 17 1.95 5.44 -27.41
CA SER A 17 2.87 4.71 -28.29
C SER A 17 3.16 3.30 -27.77
N VAL A 18 3.46 3.17 -26.48
CA VAL A 18 3.74 1.87 -25.84
C VAL A 18 2.48 1.01 -25.73
N ALA A 19 1.33 1.61 -25.48
CA ALA A 19 0.05 0.89 -25.36
C ALA A 19 -0.59 0.54 -26.71
N GLY A 20 -0.07 1.05 -27.84
CA GLY A 20 -0.69 0.88 -29.16
C GLY A 20 -2.02 1.62 -29.29
N LEU A 21 -2.20 2.71 -28.55
CA LEU A 21 -3.44 3.51 -28.51
C LEU A 21 -3.24 4.85 -29.21
N SER A 22 -4.34 5.42 -29.72
CA SER A 22 -4.39 6.82 -30.12
C SER A 22 -4.60 7.73 -28.91
N ARG A 23 -4.20 9.01 -29.02
CA ARG A 23 -4.54 10.02 -27.99
C ARG A 23 -6.04 10.17 -27.77
N ARG A 24 -6.86 9.96 -28.80
CA ARG A 24 -8.33 10.00 -28.67
C ARG A 24 -8.82 8.93 -27.71
N GLN A 25 -8.33 7.69 -27.86
CA GLN A 25 -8.70 6.57 -26.98
C GLN A 25 -8.20 6.79 -25.55
N PHE A 26 -7.03 7.41 -25.38
CA PHE A 26 -6.57 7.80 -24.04
C PHE A 26 -7.58 8.75 -23.37
N TYR A 27 -7.99 9.82 -24.06
CA TYR A 27 -8.91 10.81 -23.53
C TYR A 27 -10.38 10.34 -23.43
N GLU A 28 -10.69 9.16 -23.94
CA GLU A 28 -11.98 8.50 -23.70
C GLU A 28 -12.05 7.88 -22.30
N GLU A 29 -10.92 7.44 -21.76
CA GLU A 29 -10.82 6.79 -20.45
C GLU A 29 -10.25 7.72 -19.36
N PHE A 30 -9.31 8.59 -19.71
CA PHE A 30 -8.57 9.42 -18.75
C PHE A 30 -8.48 10.88 -19.20
N SER A 31 -8.78 11.79 -18.29
CA SER A 31 -8.71 13.23 -18.51
C SER A 31 -7.27 13.74 -18.67
N ASP A 32 -6.32 13.17 -17.93
CA ASP A 32 -4.90 13.47 -18.03
C ASP A 32 -4.01 12.32 -17.51
N ARG A 33 -2.71 12.59 -17.34
CA ARG A 33 -1.72 11.61 -16.85
C ARG A 33 -1.88 11.32 -15.35
N GLU A 34 -2.37 12.29 -14.57
CA GLU A 34 -2.61 12.14 -13.14
C GLU A 34 -3.79 11.22 -12.88
N ASP A 35 -4.86 11.37 -13.68
CA ASP A 35 -6.03 10.50 -13.69
C ASP A 35 -5.67 9.04 -14.02
N LEU A 36 -4.79 8.83 -15.02
CA LEU A 36 -4.23 7.50 -15.29
C LEU A 36 -3.38 6.98 -14.11
N LEU A 37 -2.59 7.83 -13.45
CA LEU A 37 -1.78 7.42 -12.31
C LEU A 37 -2.67 6.96 -11.14
N GLU A 38 -3.75 7.68 -10.90
CA GLU A 38 -4.76 7.37 -9.88
C GLU A 38 -5.41 6.02 -10.16
N ALA A 39 -5.88 5.79 -11.38
CA ALA A 39 -6.46 4.50 -11.76
C ALA A 39 -5.49 3.32 -11.60
N VAL A 40 -4.19 3.52 -11.90
CA VAL A 40 -3.16 2.48 -11.70
C VAL A 40 -2.89 2.24 -10.20
N TYR A 41 -2.93 3.30 -9.40
CA TYR A 41 -2.78 3.22 -7.94
C TYR A 41 -3.97 2.48 -7.32
N ASP A 42 -5.19 2.81 -7.75
CA ASP A 42 -6.42 2.19 -7.26
C ASP A 42 -6.51 0.72 -7.65
N ASP A 43 -6.18 0.37 -8.89
CA ASP A 43 -6.08 -1.04 -9.33
C ASP A 43 -5.12 -1.84 -8.44
N ALA A 44 -4.01 -1.22 -8.01
CA ALA A 44 -3.06 -1.84 -7.10
C ALA A 44 -3.65 -2.09 -5.71
N HIS A 45 -4.39 -1.13 -5.18
CA HIS A 45 -5.05 -1.29 -3.90
C HIS A 45 -6.28 -2.22 -3.97
N ASP A 46 -6.99 -2.28 -5.11
CA ASP A 46 -8.02 -3.26 -5.48
C ASP A 46 -7.52 -4.68 -5.39
N ALA A 47 -6.45 -4.98 -6.11
CA ALA A 47 -5.82 -6.29 -6.02
C ALA A 47 -5.36 -6.61 -4.58
N ALA A 48 -4.80 -5.63 -3.86
CA ALA A 48 -4.33 -5.84 -2.49
C ALA A 48 -5.49 -6.09 -1.50
N ARG A 49 -6.62 -5.38 -1.60
CA ARG A 49 -7.79 -5.62 -0.73
C ARG A 49 -8.38 -6.99 -0.98
N ILE A 50 -8.51 -7.42 -2.23
CA ILE A 50 -8.98 -8.78 -2.57
C ILE A 50 -8.04 -9.82 -1.95
N ALA A 51 -6.72 -9.67 -2.15
CA ALA A 51 -5.74 -10.62 -1.61
C ALA A 51 -5.79 -10.70 -0.06
N VAL A 52 -5.96 -9.56 0.62
CA VAL A 52 -6.08 -9.52 2.08
C VAL A 52 -7.41 -10.15 2.54
N GLN A 53 -8.51 -9.88 1.85
CA GLN A 53 -9.81 -10.50 2.16
C GLN A 53 -9.75 -12.01 2.02
N ASP A 54 -9.18 -12.52 0.93
CA ASP A 54 -9.02 -13.95 0.68
C ASP A 54 -8.13 -14.61 1.75
N ALA A 55 -7.03 -13.96 2.13
CA ALA A 55 -6.14 -14.45 3.19
C ALA A 55 -6.81 -14.49 4.57
N MET A 56 -7.86 -13.69 4.79
CA MET A 56 -8.59 -13.59 6.05
C MET A 56 -9.89 -14.41 6.08
N ALA A 57 -10.24 -15.11 5.00
CA ALA A 57 -11.54 -15.78 4.85
C ALA A 57 -11.87 -16.75 6.00
N ASP A 58 -10.86 -17.47 6.53
CA ASP A 58 -11.01 -18.45 7.61
C ASP A 58 -10.36 -18.01 8.94
N ALA A 59 -10.15 -16.71 9.14
CA ALA A 59 -9.39 -16.18 10.28
C ALA A 59 -10.20 -15.97 11.58
N GLU A 60 -11.38 -16.60 11.73
CA GLU A 60 -12.22 -16.42 12.92
C GLU A 60 -11.48 -16.80 14.21
N GLU A 61 -10.78 -17.94 14.20
CA GLU A 61 -10.01 -18.45 15.35
C GLU A 61 -8.57 -17.95 15.40
N ALA A 62 -8.12 -17.19 14.39
CA ALA A 62 -6.75 -16.70 14.32
C ALA A 62 -6.42 -15.71 15.45
N SER A 63 -5.23 -15.82 16.00
CA SER A 63 -4.68 -14.82 16.93
C SER A 63 -4.46 -13.47 16.22
N VAL A 64 -4.34 -12.39 17.00
CA VAL A 64 -4.02 -11.05 16.45
C VAL A 64 -2.72 -11.08 15.64
N ARG A 65 -1.74 -11.86 16.09
CA ARG A 65 -0.47 -12.05 15.39
C ARG A 65 -0.68 -12.68 14.01
N GLU A 66 -1.44 -13.77 13.94
CA GLU A 66 -1.73 -14.46 12.67
C GLU A 66 -2.52 -13.57 11.71
N ILE A 67 -3.48 -12.78 12.21
CA ILE A 67 -4.22 -11.80 11.40
C ILE A 67 -3.26 -10.79 10.77
N VAL A 68 -2.34 -10.22 11.56
CA VAL A 68 -1.32 -9.27 11.07
C VAL A 68 -0.40 -9.91 10.05
N GLU A 69 0.17 -11.08 10.39
CA GLU A 69 1.16 -11.75 9.55
C GLU A 69 0.55 -12.17 8.20
N ASN A 70 -0.64 -12.79 8.21
CA ASN A 70 -1.34 -13.22 7.00
C ASN A 70 -1.80 -12.02 6.16
N GLY A 71 -2.41 -11.02 6.78
CA GLY A 71 -2.91 -9.84 6.08
C GLY A 71 -1.78 -9.04 5.45
N LEU A 72 -0.68 -8.83 6.18
CA LEU A 72 0.45 -8.07 5.65
C LEU A 72 1.23 -8.86 4.60
N ALA A 73 1.36 -10.17 4.75
CA ALA A 73 1.95 -11.02 3.72
C ALA A 73 1.17 -10.93 2.40
N ALA A 74 -0.16 -10.99 2.46
CA ALA A 74 -1.02 -10.85 1.28
C ALA A 74 -0.90 -9.46 0.65
N TYR A 75 -0.94 -8.40 1.47
CA TYR A 75 -0.79 -7.02 1.00
C TYR A 75 0.57 -6.80 0.31
N ILE A 76 1.68 -7.18 0.96
CA ILE A 76 3.02 -7.01 0.40
C ILE A 76 3.16 -7.83 -0.89
N ALA A 77 2.72 -9.10 -0.91
CA ALA A 77 2.76 -9.91 -2.13
C ALA A 77 1.99 -9.24 -3.29
N ALA A 78 0.82 -8.64 -3.02
CA ALA A 78 0.02 -7.97 -4.04
C ALA A 78 0.65 -6.69 -4.59
N THR A 79 1.39 -5.94 -3.76
CA THR A 79 1.97 -4.64 -4.14
C THR A 79 3.43 -4.73 -4.61
N VAL A 80 4.21 -5.73 -4.17
CA VAL A 80 5.64 -5.83 -4.48
C VAL A 80 6.06 -7.02 -5.36
N SER A 81 5.14 -7.94 -5.69
CA SER A 81 5.43 -9.06 -6.61
C SER A 81 5.96 -8.60 -7.97
N ASP A 82 5.46 -7.47 -8.47
CA ASP A 82 6.07 -6.72 -9.57
C ASP A 82 6.73 -5.45 -9.03
N ILE A 83 8.06 -5.36 -9.18
CA ILE A 83 8.83 -4.19 -8.75
C ILE A 83 8.35 -2.90 -9.42
N ARG A 84 7.77 -2.99 -10.62
CA ARG A 84 7.19 -1.84 -11.31
C ARG A 84 5.95 -1.33 -10.58
N ARG A 85 5.11 -2.24 -10.07
CA ARG A 85 3.94 -1.89 -9.28
C ARG A 85 4.36 -1.24 -7.96
N ALA A 86 5.34 -1.82 -7.26
CA ALA A 86 5.89 -1.24 -6.03
C ALA A 86 6.39 0.20 -6.26
N LYS A 87 7.15 0.44 -7.34
CA LYS A 87 7.63 1.79 -7.66
C LYS A 87 6.48 2.77 -7.88
N VAL A 88 5.43 2.35 -8.60
CA VAL A 88 4.27 3.22 -8.79
C VAL A 88 3.59 3.51 -7.46
N VAL A 89 3.20 2.48 -6.72
CA VAL A 89 2.42 2.59 -5.47
C VAL A 89 3.14 3.37 -4.37
N TYR A 90 4.45 3.21 -4.25
CA TYR A 90 5.19 3.77 -3.12
C TYR A 90 6.01 5.02 -3.47
N LEU A 91 6.40 5.21 -4.73
CA LEU A 91 7.39 6.23 -5.11
C LEU A 91 6.83 7.29 -6.07
N GLU A 92 6.24 6.86 -7.18
CA GLU A 92 5.82 7.77 -8.25
C GLU A 92 4.60 8.62 -7.87
N VAL A 93 3.87 8.23 -6.83
CA VAL A 93 2.73 8.96 -6.28
C VAL A 93 3.11 10.15 -5.39
N LEU A 94 4.37 10.22 -4.94
CA LEU A 94 4.80 11.24 -3.99
C LEU A 94 5.01 12.60 -4.67
N GLY A 95 4.39 13.65 -4.11
CA GLY A 95 4.55 15.02 -4.58
C GLY A 95 3.97 15.30 -5.97
N VAL A 96 3.00 14.49 -6.41
CA VAL A 96 2.32 14.64 -7.70
C VAL A 96 1.49 15.92 -7.74
N SER A 97 0.55 16.06 -6.81
CA SER A 97 -0.31 17.23 -6.67
C SER A 97 -1.01 17.20 -5.29
N PRO A 98 -1.53 18.34 -4.78
CA PRO A 98 -2.34 18.35 -3.56
C PRO A 98 -3.60 17.48 -3.66
N ARG A 99 -4.16 17.34 -4.86
CA ARG A 99 -5.34 16.49 -5.12
C ARG A 99 -4.97 15.02 -4.95
N PHE A 100 -3.84 14.61 -5.53
CA PHE A 100 -3.34 13.25 -5.40
C PHE A 100 -2.92 12.94 -3.95
N GLU A 101 -2.30 13.89 -3.26
CA GLU A 101 -1.96 13.74 -1.84
C GLU A 101 -3.20 13.50 -0.98
N GLN A 102 -4.31 14.19 -1.26
CA GLN A 102 -5.59 13.94 -0.60
C GLN A 102 -6.10 12.52 -0.85
N HIS A 103 -6.00 12.02 -2.09
CA HIS A 103 -6.34 10.63 -2.44
C HIS A 103 -5.49 9.61 -1.66
N LEU A 104 -4.18 9.85 -1.53
CA LEU A 104 -3.30 9.00 -0.72
C LEU A 104 -3.74 8.95 0.76
N LEU A 105 -4.22 10.07 1.31
CA LEU A 105 -4.75 10.12 2.68
C LEU A 105 -6.03 9.29 2.81
N GLU A 106 -6.92 9.35 1.82
CA GLU A 106 -8.18 8.59 1.79
C GLU A 106 -7.91 7.09 1.75
N VAL A 107 -7.08 6.63 0.81
CA VAL A 107 -6.70 5.21 0.72
C VAL A 107 -6.00 4.73 1.99
N ARG A 108 -5.13 5.54 2.61
CA ARG A 108 -4.53 5.19 3.91
C ARG A 108 -5.60 5.00 4.99
N ASN A 109 -6.58 5.91 5.06
CA ASN A 109 -7.64 5.84 6.06
C ASN A 109 -8.54 4.60 5.86
N GLU A 110 -8.79 4.19 4.62
CA GLU A 110 -9.47 2.93 4.31
C GLU A 110 -8.70 1.72 4.85
N TRP A 111 -7.39 1.66 4.61
CA TRP A 111 -6.55 0.58 5.15
C TRP A 111 -6.50 0.58 6.68
N ALA A 112 -6.44 1.75 7.31
CA ALA A 112 -6.54 1.88 8.75
C ALA A 112 -7.85 1.30 9.29
N GLN A 113 -8.98 1.60 8.64
CA GLN A 113 -10.29 1.06 9.02
C GLN A 113 -10.36 -0.46 8.85
N ILE A 114 -9.76 -1.02 7.79
CA ILE A 114 -9.70 -2.48 7.59
C ILE A 114 -8.94 -3.14 8.75
N ILE A 115 -7.77 -2.61 9.11
CA ILE A 115 -6.94 -3.14 10.20
C ILE A 115 -7.68 -3.06 11.53
N VAL A 116 -8.22 -1.90 11.87
CA VAL A 116 -8.96 -1.69 13.13
C VAL A 116 -10.19 -2.59 13.19
N SER A 117 -10.91 -2.75 12.09
CA SER A 117 -12.10 -3.61 12.03
C SER A 117 -11.75 -5.10 12.20
N ALA A 118 -10.62 -5.55 11.67
CA ALA A 118 -10.15 -6.93 11.80
C ALA A 118 -9.87 -7.32 13.26
N VAL A 119 -9.53 -6.35 14.10
CA VAL A 119 -9.20 -6.57 15.53
C VAL A 119 -10.23 -5.99 16.50
N ALA A 120 -11.32 -5.36 16.02
CA ALA A 120 -12.28 -4.65 16.87
C ALA A 120 -12.97 -5.52 17.93
N ARG A 121 -13.08 -6.84 17.69
CA ARG A 121 -13.68 -7.81 18.63
C ARG A 121 -12.67 -8.45 19.58
N ARG A 122 -11.37 -8.11 19.46
CA ARG A 122 -10.28 -8.70 20.24
C ARG A 122 -10.12 -7.91 21.54
N THR A 123 -10.23 -8.59 22.68
CA THR A 123 -10.17 -7.96 24.01
C THR A 123 -8.75 -7.64 24.45
N ASP A 124 -7.76 -8.23 23.81
CA ASP A 124 -6.32 -8.05 24.00
C ASP A 124 -5.73 -6.92 23.14
N VAL A 125 -6.54 -6.22 22.34
CA VAL A 125 -6.15 -5.06 21.55
C VAL A 125 -6.74 -3.80 22.15
N HIS A 126 -5.90 -2.77 22.31
CA HIS A 126 -6.32 -1.45 22.79
C HIS A 126 -5.87 -0.36 21.85
N PRO A 127 -6.66 0.72 21.67
CA PRO A 127 -6.23 1.87 20.91
C PRO A 127 -4.92 2.43 21.48
N PRO A 128 -3.93 2.78 20.63
CA PRO A 128 -2.75 3.51 21.05
C PRO A 128 -3.13 4.82 21.74
N ALA A 129 -2.31 5.29 22.68
CA ALA A 129 -2.55 6.55 23.39
C ALA A 129 -2.63 7.78 22.44
N CYS A 130 -1.95 7.72 21.29
CA CYS A 130 -2.01 8.73 20.24
C CYS A 130 -3.21 8.57 19.27
N GLY A 131 -4.02 7.53 19.45
CA GLY A 131 -5.12 7.18 18.55
C GLY A 131 -4.68 6.39 17.31
N TRP A 132 -5.65 5.72 16.67
CA TRP A 132 -5.40 4.90 15.48
C TRP A 132 -4.89 5.70 14.30
N ASP A 133 -5.39 6.92 14.10
CA ASP A 133 -5.00 7.75 12.95
C ASP A 133 -3.50 8.06 12.96
N VAL A 134 -2.96 8.47 14.12
CA VAL A 134 -1.53 8.78 14.28
C VAL A 134 -0.69 7.51 14.18
N ALA A 135 -1.13 6.41 14.81
CA ALA A 135 -0.43 5.13 14.75
C ALA A 135 -0.35 4.57 13.33
N MET A 136 -1.44 4.62 12.57
CA MET A 136 -1.50 4.14 11.19
C MET A 136 -0.74 5.06 10.23
N ALA A 137 -0.75 6.38 10.46
CA ALA A 137 0.12 7.29 9.73
C ALA A 137 1.61 6.96 9.95
N ALA A 138 2.02 6.69 11.19
CA ALA A 138 3.40 6.29 11.51
C ALA A 138 3.77 4.96 10.85
N PHE A 139 2.90 3.94 10.94
CA PHE A 139 3.11 2.65 10.27
C PHE A 139 3.23 2.81 8.75
N THR A 140 2.34 3.57 8.12
CA THR A 140 2.35 3.81 6.68
C THR A 140 3.65 4.52 6.25
N GLY A 141 4.13 5.48 7.04
CA GLY A 141 5.42 6.12 6.79
C GLY A 141 6.59 5.14 6.84
N ALA A 142 6.61 4.25 7.85
CA ALA A 142 7.61 3.19 7.97
C ALA A 142 7.53 2.17 6.82
N LEU A 143 6.32 1.75 6.45
CA LEU A 143 6.04 0.88 5.31
C LEU A 143 6.59 1.46 4.01
N ASN A 144 6.20 2.70 3.68
CA ASN A 144 6.62 3.37 2.44
C ASN A 144 8.14 3.52 2.38
N SER A 145 8.76 3.93 3.49
CA SER A 145 10.23 4.11 3.57
C SER A 145 10.97 2.77 3.46
N ALA A 146 10.47 1.71 4.10
CA ALA A 146 11.07 0.38 4.04
C ALA A 146 10.95 -0.24 2.65
N VAL A 147 9.78 -0.13 2.01
CA VAL A 147 9.58 -0.60 0.63
C VAL A 147 10.44 0.20 -0.34
N HIS A 148 10.58 1.52 -0.14
CA HIS A 148 11.49 2.34 -0.94
C HIS A 148 12.93 1.80 -0.87
N GLU A 149 13.49 1.68 0.33
CA GLU A 149 14.85 1.18 0.54
C GLU A 149 15.04 -0.24 0.00
N TRP A 150 14.06 -1.12 0.23
CA TRP A 150 14.07 -2.47 -0.31
C TRP A 150 14.06 -2.48 -1.85
N SER A 151 13.31 -1.57 -2.48
CA SER A 151 13.16 -1.51 -3.94
C SER A 151 14.42 -1.00 -4.65
N THR A 152 15.25 -0.21 -3.97
CA THR A 152 16.48 0.40 -4.50
C THR A 152 17.74 -0.39 -4.13
N GLY A 153 17.69 -1.24 -3.11
CA GLY A 153 18.81 -2.05 -2.63
C GLY A 153 19.41 -2.99 -3.69
N THR A 154 20.73 -3.16 -3.69
CA THR A 154 21.46 -4.08 -4.58
C THR A 154 22.56 -4.84 -3.83
N PRO A 155 22.45 -6.18 -3.65
CA PRO A 155 21.30 -7.02 -3.95
C PRO A 155 20.10 -6.69 -3.05
N ARG A 156 18.88 -6.97 -3.53
CA ARG A 156 17.67 -6.81 -2.71
C ARG A 156 17.59 -7.90 -1.64
N PRO A 157 17.28 -7.55 -0.37
CA PRO A 157 16.95 -8.55 0.63
C PRO A 157 15.74 -9.41 0.21
N PRO A 158 15.56 -10.61 0.77
CA PRO A 158 14.35 -11.40 0.58
C PRO A 158 13.10 -10.61 0.99
N VAL A 159 12.02 -10.72 0.21
CA VAL A 159 10.76 -10.01 0.51
C VAL A 159 10.16 -10.48 1.83
N GLU A 160 10.40 -11.72 2.19
CA GLU A 160 9.96 -12.35 3.44
C GLU A 160 10.55 -11.64 4.66
N SER A 161 11.80 -11.15 4.56
CA SER A 161 12.44 -10.37 5.63
C SER A 161 11.79 -8.99 5.80
N LEU A 162 11.41 -8.35 4.69
CA LEU A 162 10.66 -7.09 4.71
C LEU A 162 9.28 -7.30 5.32
N THR A 163 8.54 -8.32 4.87
CA THR A 163 7.21 -8.68 5.39
C THR A 163 7.25 -9.00 6.88
N ALA A 164 8.22 -9.79 7.33
CA ALA A 164 8.37 -10.15 8.75
C ALA A 164 8.63 -8.91 9.61
N MET A 165 9.52 -8.01 9.17
CA MET A 165 9.82 -6.77 9.88
C MET A 165 8.59 -5.87 9.98
N LEU A 166 7.88 -5.65 8.88
CA LEU A 166 6.67 -4.81 8.89
C LEU A 166 5.54 -5.45 9.71
N SER A 167 5.44 -6.78 9.74
CA SER A 167 4.45 -7.50 10.55
C SER A 167 4.73 -7.29 12.05
N MET A 168 6.00 -7.33 12.45
CA MET A 168 6.40 -7.02 13.83
C MET A 168 6.04 -5.58 14.21
N LEU A 169 6.27 -4.60 13.32
CA LEU A 169 5.92 -3.20 13.57
C LEU A 169 4.41 -3.01 13.72
N LEU A 170 3.61 -3.58 12.81
CA LEU A 170 2.15 -3.48 12.87
C LEU A 170 1.61 -4.19 14.12
N PHE A 171 2.10 -5.39 14.43
CA PHE A 171 1.70 -6.12 15.62
C PHE A 171 2.03 -5.33 16.90
N ALA A 172 3.20 -4.70 16.99
CA ALA A 172 3.58 -3.88 18.14
C ALA A 172 2.67 -2.66 18.35
N LEU A 173 2.07 -2.12 17.29
CA LEU A 173 1.09 -1.03 17.36
C LEU A 173 -0.29 -1.52 17.84
N LEU A 174 -0.62 -2.79 17.63
CA LEU A 174 -1.87 -3.41 18.05
C LEU A 174 -1.78 -4.01 19.46
N ALA A 175 -0.57 -4.42 19.87
CA ALA A 175 -0.32 -5.03 21.15
C ALA A 175 -0.50 -4.02 22.32
N PRO A 176 -0.94 -4.48 23.49
CA PRO A 176 -1.07 -3.63 24.66
C PRO A 176 0.30 -3.06 25.05
N VAL A 177 0.36 -1.74 25.23
CA VAL A 177 1.56 -1.09 25.79
C VAL A 177 1.64 -1.50 27.27
N PRO A 178 2.74 -2.12 27.74
CA PRO A 178 2.87 -2.44 29.15
C PRO A 178 2.83 -1.15 29.98
N PRO A 179 2.18 -1.14 31.16
CA PRO A 179 2.17 0.03 32.02
C PRO A 179 3.61 0.40 32.41
N VAL A 180 3.93 1.70 32.31
CA VAL A 180 5.21 2.30 32.69
C VAL A 180 5.41 2.24 34.21
#